data_AF-A0A1W1XB84-F1
#
_entry.id   AF-A0A1W1XB84-F1
#
_cell.length_a   1.000
_cell.length_b   1.000
_cell.length_c   1.000
_cell.angle_alpha   90.00
_cell.angle_beta   90.00
_cell.angle_gamma   90.00
#
_symmetry.space_group_name_H-M   'P 1'
#
loop_
_entity.id
_entity.type
_entity.pdbx_description
1 polymer ?
#
loop_
_entity_poly.entity_id
_entity_poly.type
_entity_poly.pdbx_seq_one_letter_code
_entity_poly.pdbx_strand_id
1 'polypeptide(L)' 'MNPDDEKLLKLSKEIIVKFIELGRVSPTNFEANFRSIFWALKNTVLDARAADLEESETPETDSDEA' A
#
# COMPACT_ATOMS: atom_id res chain seq x y z
N MET A 1 15.18 -1.36 7.66
CA MET A 1 13.82 -0.82 7.42
C MET A 1 13.83 -0.31 6.00
N ASN A 2 12.95 -0.81 5.14
CA ASN A 2 12.83 -0.29 3.77
C ASN A 2 12.45 1.21 3.88
N PRO A 3 13.03 2.13 3.11
CA PRO A 3 12.63 3.54 3.10
C PRO A 3 11.11 3.79 3.00
N ASP A 4 10.39 2.86 2.37
CA ASP A 4 8.93 2.93 2.26
C ASP A 4 8.20 2.56 3.56
N ASP A 5 8.80 1.75 4.44
CA ASP A 5 8.17 1.32 5.70
C ASP A 5 7.90 2.52 6.61
N GLU A 6 8.82 3.50 6.66
CA GLU A 6 8.63 4.72 7.46
C GLU A 6 7.47 5.57 6.93
N LYS A 7 7.37 5.71 5.60
CA LYS A 7 6.28 6.43 4.95
C LYS A 7 4.93 5.75 5.20
N LEU A 8 4.89 4.43 5.06
CA LEU A 8 3.70 3.61 5.32
C LEU A 8 3.24 3.74 6.78
N LEU A 9 4.18 3.71 7.74
CA LEU A 9 3.85 3.90 9.15
C LEU A 9 3.33 5.32 9.45
N LYS A 10 3.94 6.35 8.87
CA LYS A 10 3.49 7.75 9.03
C LYS A 10 2.07 7.95 8.50
N LEU A 11 1.79 7.46 7.29
CA LEU A 11 0.45 7.52 6.69
C LEU A 11 -0.57 6.71 7.50
N SER A 12 -0.22 5.49 7.90
CA SER A 12 -1.09 4.64 8.73
C SER A 12 -1.46 5.35 10.04
N LYS A 13 -0.50 6.06 10.64
CA LYS A 13 -0.68 6.82 11.88
C LYS A 13 -1.65 7.99 11.67
N GLU A 14 -1.54 8.72 10.57
CA GLU A 14 -2.43 9.85 10.27
C GLU A 14 -3.88 9.39 10.04
N ILE A 15 -4.06 8.28 9.31
CA ILE A 15 -5.39 7.71 9.04
C ILE A 15 -6.05 7.22 10.33
N ILE A 16 -5.34 6.43 11.16
CA ILE A 16 -5.93 5.90 12.40
C ILE A 16 -6.28 7.02 13.39
N VAL A 17 -5.45 8.05 13.50
CA VAL A 17 -5.72 9.22 14.35
C VAL A 17 -6.98 9.93 13.85
N LYS A 18 -7.11 10.13 12.52
CA LYS A 18 -8.32 10.73 11.93
C LYS A 18 -9.57 9.90 12.22
N PHE A 19 -9.50 8.58 12.14
CA PHE A 19 -10.65 7.71 12.44
C PHE A 19 -11.05 7.77 13.92
N ILE A 20 -10.09 7.91 14.83
CA ILE A 20 -10.36 8.09 16.27
C ILE A 20 -10.97 9.46 16.53
N GLU A 21 -10.43 10.53 15.94
CA GLU A 21 -10.97 11.90 16.05
C GLU A 21 -12.42 12.00 15.56
N LEU A 22 -12.76 11.26 14.51
CA LEU A 22 -14.11 11.19 13.95
C LEU A 22 -15.04 10.20 14.68
N GLY A 23 -14.56 9.53 15.74
CA GLY A 23 -15.32 8.55 16.50
C GLY A 23 -15.63 7.25 15.73
N ARG A 24 -14.93 6.98 14.62
CA ARG A 24 -15.11 5.76 13.80
C ARG A 24 -14.35 4.56 14.33
N VAL A 25 -13.28 4.79 15.08
CA VAL A 25 -12.49 3.76 15.75
C VAL A 25 -12.32 4.14 17.22
N SER A 26 -12.53 3.16 18.12
CA SER A 26 -12.22 3.32 19.54
C SER A 26 -10.71 3.12 19.79
N PRO A 27 -10.09 3.90 20.70
CA PRO A 27 -8.71 3.67 21.13
C PRO A 27 -8.44 2.24 21.61
N THR A 28 -9.42 1.56 22.22
CA THR A 28 -9.29 0.18 22.71
C THR A 28 -8.99 -0.81 21.59
N ASN A 29 -9.46 -0.54 20.37
CA ASN A 29 -9.27 -1.41 19.20
C ASN A 29 -8.20 -0.86 18.25
N PHE A 30 -7.37 0.09 18.71
CA PHE A 30 -6.35 0.76 17.90
C PHE A 30 -5.43 -0.23 17.19
N GLU A 31 -4.90 -1.23 17.90
CA GLU A 31 -3.87 -2.14 17.39
C GLU A 31 -4.32 -2.89 16.12
N ALA A 32 -5.50 -3.50 16.19
CA ALA A 32 -6.06 -4.26 15.06
C ALA A 32 -6.35 -3.36 13.86
N ASN A 33 -6.92 -2.17 14.10
CA ASN A 33 -7.24 -1.21 13.04
C ASN A 33 -5.99 -0.63 12.40
N PHE A 34 -4.99 -0.24 13.19
CA PHE A 34 -3.71 0.27 12.70
C PHE A 34 -3.00 -0.75 11.82
N ARG A 35 -2.96 -2.02 12.26
CA ARG A 35 -2.39 -3.12 11.47
C ARG A 35 -3.13 -3.32 10.15
N SER A 36 -4.46 -3.27 10.17
CA SER A 36 -5.28 -3.39 8.95
C SER A 36 -5.01 -2.26 7.96
N ILE A 37 -4.91 -1.01 8.44
CA ILE A 37 -4.59 0.16 7.60
C ILE A 37 -3.19 0.02 7.00
N PHE A 38 -2.21 -0.35 7.81
CA PHE A 38 -0.83 -0.52 7.34
C PHE A 38 -0.73 -1.56 6.23
N TRP A 39 -1.38 -2.72 6.39
CA TRP A 39 -1.36 -3.75 5.34
C TRP A 39 -2.15 -3.34 4.10
N ALA A 40 -3.26 -2.61 4.25
CA ALA A 40 -3.97 -2.06 3.09
C ALA A 40 -3.05 -1.14 2.26
N LEU A 41 -2.34 -0.21 2.90
CA LEU A 41 -1.40 0.68 2.20
C LEU A 41 -0.23 -0.09 1.60
N LYS A 42 0.34 -1.03 2.35
CA LYS A 42 1.49 -1.83 1.90
C LYS A 42 1.14 -2.69 0.69
N ASN A 43 -0.01 -3.37 0.72
CA ASN A 43 -0.46 -4.20 -0.39
C ASN A 43 -0.67 -3.35 -1.65
N THR A 44 -1.34 -2.19 -1.55
CA THR A 44 -1.49 -1.27 -2.67
C THR A 44 -0.15 -0.88 -3.32
N VAL A 45 0.90 -0.65 -2.51
CA VAL A 45 2.24 -0.33 -3.01
C VAL A 45 2.92 -1.54 -3.66
N LEU A 46 2.75 -2.73 -3.08
CA LEU A 46 3.31 -3.96 -3.65
C LEU A 46 2.64 -4.32 -4.98
N ASP A 47 1.32 -4.21 -5.05
CA ASP A 47 0.54 -4.52 -6.25
C ASP A 47 0.88 -3.55 -7.39
N ALA A 48 1.04 -2.26 -7.09
CA ALA A 48 1.48 -1.28 -8.08
C ALA A 48 2.88 -1.61 -8.65
N ARG A 49 3.81 -2.01 -7.78
CA ARG A 49 5.16 -2.42 -8.22
C ARG A 49 5.17 -3.71 -9.02
N ALA A 50 4.30 -4.66 -8.69
CA ALA A 50 4.16 -5.90 -9.45
C ALA A 50 3.67 -5.60 -10.88
N ALA A 51 2.69 -4.72 -11.03
CA ALA A 51 2.20 -4.28 -12.34
C ALA A 51 3.31 -3.61 -13.17
N ASP A 52 4.11 -2.73 -12.57
CA ASP A 52 5.23 -2.06 -13.25
C ASP A 52 6.28 -3.08 -13.78
N LEU A 53 6.51 -4.18 -13.05
CA LEU A 53 7.43 -5.23 -13.46
C LEU A 53 6.86 -6.10 -14.59
N GLU A 54 5.59 -6.46 -14.53
CA GLU A 54 4.91 -7.26 -15.57
C GLU A 54 4.81 -6.50 -16.91
N GLU A 55 4.62 -5.18 -16.88
CA GLU A 55 4.59 -4.34 -18.09
C GLU A 55 5.96 -4.30 -18.79
N SER A 56 7.06 -4.40 -18.02
CA SER A 56 8.43 -4.41 -18.55
C SER A 56 8.89 -5.75 -19.15
N GLU A 57 8.19 -6.86 -18.87
CA GLU A 57 8.54 -8.21 -19.34
C GLU A 57 7.76 -8.65 -20.59
N THR A 58 6.86 -7.82 -21.13
CA THR A 58 6.20 -8.15 -22.41
C THR A 58 7.24 -8.10 -23.55
N PRO A 59 7.60 -9.24 -24.18
CA PRO A 59 8.51 -9.21 -25.31
C PRO A 59 7.74 -8.62 -26.49
N GLU A 60 8.29 -7.57 -27.09
CA GLU A 60 7.89 -7.12 -28.42
C GLU A 60 7.84 -8.35 -29.32
N THR A 61 6.62 -8.80 -29.63
CA THR A 61 6.42 -9.87 -30.59
C THR A 61 6.76 -9.24 -31.92
N ASP A 62 7.96 -9.56 -32.38
CA ASP A 62 8.54 -9.30 -33.68
C ASP A 62 7.47 -9.51 -34.77
N SER A 63 6.77 -8.43 -35.09
CA SER A 63 5.83 -8.34 -36.19
C SER A 63 6.50 -7.57 -37.32
N ASP A 64 7.67 -8.01 -37.73
CA ASP A 64 8.16 -7.75 -39.09
C ASP A 64 7.60 -8.85 -40.00
N GLU A 65 6.39 -8.55 -40.47
CA GLU A 65 5.74 -9.13 -41.64
C GLU A 65 6.39 -8.53 -42.90
N ALA A 66 7.15 -9.33 -43.67
CA ALA A 66 7.27 -9.26 -45.14
C ALA A 66 8.23 -10.33 -45.71
#